data_AF-A0A8S3K881-F1
#
_entry.id   AF-A0A8S3K881-F1
#
_cell.length_a   1.000
_cell.length_b   1.000
_cell.length_c   1.000
_cell.angle_alpha   90.00
_cell.angle_beta   90.00
_cell.angle_gamma   90.00
#
_symmetry.space_group_name_H-M   'P 1'
#
loop_
_entity.id
_entity.type
_entity.pdbx_description
1 polymer ?
#
loop_
_entity_poly.entity_id
_entity_poly.type
_entity_poly.pdbx_seq_one_letter_code
_entity_poly.pdbx_strand_id
1 'polypeptide(L)'
;GLGNSTRCSVLIQERLNESVCTSTTCSFNNVYQPKPISASLKFIAISAWYTTFQNLAPNVSLSPDQNGNFNFSKVNFSQIKAAINAICNQPWSDQLPPKDQYRPFLCFNSMYHWTLLEYG
;
A
#
# COMPACT_ATOMS: atom_id res chain seq x y z
N GLY A 1 -16.15 11.04 6.45
CA GLY A 1 -15.72 9.64 6.67
C GLY A 1 -15.33 9.47 8.13
N LEU A 2 -15.41 8.24 8.66
CA LEU A 2 -15.10 7.96 10.08
C LEU A 2 -13.61 7.85 10.38
N GLY A 3 -12.74 7.90 9.37
CA GLY A 3 -11.28 7.84 9.55
C GLY A 3 -10.81 6.59 10.30
N ASN A 4 -11.40 5.42 10.01
CA ASN A 4 -11.05 4.16 10.70
C ASN A 4 -10.23 3.29 9.75
N SER A 5 -8.91 3.28 9.93
CA SER A 5 -7.99 2.55 9.06
C SER A 5 -8.22 1.04 9.10
N THR A 6 -8.48 0.46 10.27
CA THR A 6 -8.77 -0.97 10.44
C THR A 6 -10.00 -1.37 9.64
N ARG A 7 -11.11 -0.63 9.75
CA ARG A 7 -12.33 -0.92 9.00
C ARG A 7 -12.11 -0.73 7.50
N CYS A 8 -11.33 0.27 7.09
CA CYS A 8 -10.98 0.48 5.69
C CYS A 8 -10.20 -0.72 5.11
N SER A 9 -9.19 -1.21 5.84
CA SER A 9 -8.41 -2.37 5.43
C SER A 9 -9.29 -3.62 5.27
N VAL A 10 -10.15 -3.91 6.25
CA VAL A 10 -11.08 -5.05 6.18
C VAL A 10 -11.99 -4.95 4.95
N LEU A 11 -12.57 -3.78 4.68
CA LEU A 11 -13.45 -3.59 3.51
C LEU A 11 -12.74 -3.77 2.17
N ILE A 12 -11.43 -3.49 2.12
CA ILE A 12 -10.61 -3.75 0.92
C ILE A 12 -10.30 -5.24 0.80
N GLN A 13 -9.90 -5.90 1.89
CA GLN A 13 -9.63 -7.34 1.92
C GLN A 13 -10.85 -8.16 1.51
N GLU A 14 -12.05 -7.75 1.91
CA GLU A 14 -13.31 -8.38 1.46
C GLU A 14 -13.48 -8.41 -0.08
N ARG A 15 -12.70 -7.61 -0.84
CA ARG A 15 -12.69 -7.61 -2.31
C ARG A 15 -11.64 -8.54 -2.92
N LEU A 16 -10.71 -9.04 -2.12
CA LEU A 16 -9.65 -9.96 -2.53
C LEU A 16 -10.03 -11.37 -2.07
N ASN A 17 -10.73 -12.13 -2.93
CA ASN A 17 -11.12 -13.49 -2.54
C ASN A 17 -9.92 -14.44 -2.62
N GLU A 18 -9.32 -14.75 -1.48
CA GLU A 18 -8.21 -15.69 -1.36
C GLU A 18 -8.67 -17.14 -1.08
N SER A 19 -9.98 -17.38 -0.90
CA SER A 19 -10.50 -18.69 -0.47
C SER A 19 -10.47 -19.78 -1.54
N VAL A 20 -10.36 -19.40 -2.82
CA VAL A 20 -10.37 -20.33 -3.95
C VAL A 20 -9.09 -20.16 -4.77
N CYS A 21 -8.33 -21.24 -4.89
CA CYS A 21 -7.19 -21.35 -5.80
C CYS A 21 -7.16 -22.75 -6.44
N THR A 22 -7.36 -22.81 -7.75
CA THR A 22 -7.33 -24.03 -8.57
C THR A 22 -5.98 -24.24 -9.26
N SER A 23 -5.05 -23.30 -9.12
CA SER A 23 -3.67 -23.37 -9.60
C SER A 23 -2.70 -23.67 -8.46
N THR A 24 -1.41 -23.86 -8.78
CA THR A 24 -0.37 -24.15 -7.77
C THR A 24 -0.13 -22.99 -6.80
N THR A 25 -0.26 -21.76 -7.30
CA THR A 25 -0.22 -20.52 -6.52
C THR A 25 -1.16 -19.50 -7.16
N CYS A 26 -1.86 -18.74 -6.33
CA CYS A 26 -2.73 -17.66 -6.77
C CYS A 26 -2.36 -16.37 -6.04
N SER A 27 -2.72 -15.25 -6.64
CA SER A 27 -2.89 -13.99 -5.93
C SER A 27 -4.25 -14.00 -5.23
N PHE A 28 -5.26 -13.38 -5.83
CA PHE A 28 -6.63 -13.36 -5.36
C PHE A 28 -7.60 -13.68 -6.51
N ASN A 29 -8.86 -13.97 -6.19
CA ASN A 29 -9.94 -14.29 -7.13
C ASN A 29 -9.59 -15.46 -8.07
N ASN A 30 -8.92 -16.50 -7.56
CA ASN A 30 -8.49 -17.67 -8.34
C ASN A 30 -7.60 -17.33 -9.56
N VAL A 31 -6.82 -16.24 -9.48
CA VAL A 31 -5.89 -15.83 -10.54
C VAL A 31 -4.51 -16.39 -10.25
N TYR A 32 -3.95 -17.16 -11.21
CA TYR A 32 -2.60 -17.69 -11.10
C TYR A 32 -1.55 -16.58 -10.98
N GLN A 33 -0.69 -16.68 -9.96
CA GLN A 33 0.48 -15.82 -9.79
C GLN A 33 1.69 -16.70 -9.47
N PRO A 34 2.75 -16.71 -10.30
CA PRO A 34 3.92 -17.53 -10.05
C PRO A 34 4.70 -17.05 -8.82
N LYS A 35 5.41 -17.97 -8.16
CA LYS A 35 6.39 -17.58 -7.13
C LYS A 35 7.54 -16.77 -7.75
N PRO A 36 8.15 -15.83 -7.01
CA PRO A 36 9.32 -15.11 -7.48
C PRO A 36 10.43 -16.07 -7.93
N ILE A 37 10.99 -15.83 -9.12
CA ILE A 37 12.01 -16.68 -9.74
C ILE A 37 13.32 -16.68 -8.93
N SER A 38 13.60 -15.60 -8.19
CA SER A 38 14.68 -15.53 -7.22
C SER A 38 14.35 -14.59 -6.07
N ALA A 39 15.05 -14.76 -4.94
CA ALA A 39 15.01 -13.81 -3.82
C ALA A 39 15.67 -12.46 -4.15
N SER A 40 16.42 -12.38 -5.26
CA SER A 40 17.06 -11.16 -5.75
C SER A 40 16.22 -10.41 -6.80
N LEU A 41 15.04 -10.91 -7.14
CA LEU A 41 14.14 -10.28 -8.09
C LEU A 41 13.70 -8.91 -7.56
N LYS A 42 13.90 -7.87 -8.37
CA LYS A 42 13.53 -6.49 -8.05
C LYS A 42 12.33 -6.07 -8.88
N PHE A 43 11.41 -5.33 -8.26
CA PHE A 43 10.23 -4.76 -8.91
C PHE A 43 10.30 -3.24 -8.86
N ILE A 44 9.78 -2.59 -9.90
CA ILE A 44 9.62 -1.15 -9.95
C ILE A 44 8.11 -0.86 -9.95
N ALA A 45 7.62 -0.23 -8.88
CA ALA A 45 6.24 0.20 -8.77
C ALA A 45 6.12 1.67 -9.21
N ILE A 46 5.35 1.91 -10.28
CA ILE A 46 5.21 3.23 -10.92
C ILE A 46 3.77 3.77 -10.81
N SER A 47 3.52 4.94 -11.42
CA SER A 47 2.18 5.54 -11.53
C SER A 47 1.56 5.82 -10.15
N ALA A 48 0.36 5.31 -9.88
CA ALA A 48 -0.36 5.59 -8.63
C ALA A 48 0.39 5.13 -7.38
N TRP A 49 1.21 4.08 -7.47
CA TRP A 49 2.09 3.62 -6.38
C TRP A 49 3.10 4.69 -6.00
N TYR A 50 3.83 5.18 -7.00
CA TYR A 50 4.82 6.25 -6.84
C TYR A 50 4.18 7.51 -6.25
N THR A 51 3.07 7.96 -6.82
CA THR A 51 2.35 9.14 -6.30
C THR A 51 1.88 8.91 -4.86
N THR A 52 1.34 7.74 -4.53
CA THR A 52 0.83 7.43 -3.19
C THR A 52 1.93 7.43 -2.14
N PHE A 53 3.03 6.74 -2.38
CA PHE A 53 4.09 6.60 -1.38
C PHE A 53 5.03 7.81 -1.30
N GLN A 54 5.28 8.50 -2.42
CA GLN A 54 6.20 9.64 -2.42
C GLN A 54 5.52 10.99 -2.11
N ASN A 55 4.35 11.25 -2.68
CA ASN A 55 3.72 12.57 -2.59
C ASN A 55 2.61 12.64 -1.55
N LEU A 56 1.98 11.51 -1.26
CA LEU A 56 0.73 11.44 -0.51
C LEU A 56 0.90 10.82 0.89
N ALA A 57 1.91 9.97 1.08
CA ALA A 57 2.31 9.39 2.37
C ALA A 57 3.79 9.68 2.75
N PRO A 58 4.21 10.96 2.77
CA PRO A 58 5.63 11.36 2.79
C PRO A 58 6.36 11.06 4.12
N ASN A 59 5.65 10.66 5.18
CA ASN A 59 6.22 10.56 6.53
C ASN A 59 7.09 9.32 6.76
N VAL A 60 7.18 8.40 5.79
CA VAL A 60 8.18 7.33 5.84
C VAL A 60 9.36 7.77 5.01
N SER A 61 10.45 8.12 5.69
CA SER A 61 11.72 8.43 5.03
C SER A 61 12.28 7.15 4.41
N LEU A 62 11.85 6.88 3.19
CA LEU A 62 12.43 5.86 2.32
C LEU A 62 13.50 6.60 1.53
N SER A 63 14.77 6.34 1.84
CA SER A 63 15.87 6.85 1.02
C SER A 63 16.25 5.75 0.03
N PRO A 64 16.32 6.05 -1.28
CA PRO A 64 16.87 5.10 -2.23
C PRO A 64 18.36 4.88 -1.95
N ASP A 65 18.88 3.72 -2.35
CA ASP A 65 20.33 3.49 -2.40
C ASP A 65 21.01 4.41 -3.43
N GLN A 66 22.33 4.36 -3.49
CA GLN A 66 23.16 5.13 -4.43
C GLN A 66 22.81 4.93 -5.92
N ASN A 67 22.03 3.90 -6.25
CA ASN A 67 21.58 3.58 -7.60
C ASN A 67 20.09 3.91 -7.82
N GLY A 68 19.43 4.59 -6.88
CA GLY A 68 18.01 4.94 -6.99
C GLY A 68 17.04 3.82 -6.60
N ASN A 69 17.53 2.70 -6.02
CA ASN A 69 16.65 1.58 -5.66
C ASN A 69 16.14 1.69 -4.24
N PHE A 70 14.86 1.35 -4.04
CA PHE A 70 14.27 1.21 -2.71
C PHE A 70 14.32 -0.26 -2.27
N ASN A 71 14.94 -0.52 -1.11
CA ASN A 71 14.93 -1.83 -0.49
C ASN A 71 14.00 -1.79 0.74
N PHE A 72 12.89 -2.51 0.67
CA PHE A 72 11.91 -2.56 1.75
C PHE A 72 12.18 -3.74 2.67
N SER A 73 12.72 -3.46 3.85
CA SER A 73 12.76 -4.46 4.93
C SER A 73 11.40 -4.60 5.61
N LYS A 74 11.22 -5.65 6.42
CA LYS A 74 10.03 -5.80 7.30
C LYS A 74 9.79 -4.55 8.17
N VAL A 75 10.86 -3.88 8.60
CA VAL A 75 10.78 -2.63 9.38
C VAL A 75 10.17 -1.51 8.53
N ASN A 76 10.61 -1.37 7.27
CA ASN A 76 10.03 -0.37 6.35
C ASN A 76 8.56 -0.65 6.08
N PHE A 77 8.19 -1.92 5.88
CA PHE A 77 6.78 -2.34 5.72
C PHE A 77 5.93 -1.90 6.93
N SER A 78 6.39 -2.16 8.16
CA SER A 78 5.66 -1.72 9.38
C SER A 78 5.51 -0.19 9.47
N GLN A 79 6.59 0.56 9.14
CA GLN A 79 6.56 2.03 9.14
C GLN A 79 5.58 2.59 8.11
N ILE A 80 5.49 1.97 6.92
CA ILE A 80 4.52 2.31 5.88
C ILE A 80 3.09 2.09 6.41
N LYS A 81 2.78 0.93 6.97
CA LYS A 81 1.46 0.67 7.57
C LYS A 81 1.10 1.68 8.65
N ALA A 82 2.06 2.06 9.50
CA ALA A 82 1.87 3.08 10.52
C ALA A 82 1.57 4.47 9.94
N ALA A 83 2.31 4.90 8.91
CA ALA A 83 2.06 6.16 8.23
C ALA A 83 0.67 6.20 7.56
N ILE A 84 0.26 5.10 6.93
CA ILE A 84 -1.09 4.96 6.34
C ILE A 84 -2.16 5.08 7.42
N ASN A 85 -1.98 4.42 8.57
CA ASN A 85 -2.90 4.53 9.70
C ASN A 85 -3.01 5.97 10.19
N ALA A 86 -1.90 6.70 10.28
CA ALA A 86 -1.91 8.11 10.67
C ALA A 86 -2.70 8.97 9.67
N ILE A 87 -2.51 8.78 8.35
CA ILE A 87 -3.26 9.48 7.30
C ILE A 87 -4.77 9.20 7.42
N CYS A 88 -5.14 7.94 7.63
CA CYS A 88 -6.54 7.54 7.74
C CYS A 88 -7.24 8.07 8.99
N ASN A 89 -6.52 8.15 10.11
CA ASN A 89 -7.05 8.62 11.39
C ASN A 89 -7.00 10.15 11.52
N GLN A 90 -6.43 10.85 10.54
CA GLN A 90 -6.32 12.30 10.56
C GLN A 90 -7.69 12.96 10.37
N PRO A 91 -8.09 13.89 11.26
CA PRO A 91 -9.29 14.71 11.07
C PRO A 91 -9.27 15.49 9.75
N TRP A 92 -10.43 15.60 9.11
CA TRP A 92 -10.55 16.37 7.87
C TRP A 92 -10.24 17.87 8.07
N SER A 93 -10.47 18.40 9.28
CA SER A 93 -10.11 19.77 9.67
C SER A 93 -8.62 20.07 9.55
N ASP A 94 -7.77 19.06 9.71
CA ASP A 94 -6.33 19.27 9.87
C ASP A 94 -5.69 19.41 8.49
N GLN A 95 -5.44 20.64 8.08
CA GLN A 95 -5.01 21.03 6.73
C GLN A 95 -3.56 20.62 6.37
N LEU A 96 -3.19 19.34 6.49
CA LEU A 96 -1.90 18.85 6.01
C LEU A 96 -1.89 18.66 4.48
N PRO A 97 -0.75 18.88 3.81
CA PRO A 97 -0.60 18.65 2.38
C PRO A 97 -0.89 17.19 1.96
N PRO A 98 -1.31 16.95 0.70
CA PRO A 98 -1.71 17.95 -0.28
C PRO A 98 -3.14 18.45 -0.04
N LYS A 99 -3.36 19.75 -0.21
CA LYS A 99 -4.57 20.43 0.26
C LYS A 99 -5.83 20.21 -0.60
N ASP A 100 -5.72 19.84 -1.87
CA ASP A 100 -6.83 20.12 -2.79
C ASP A 100 -7.51 18.88 -3.39
N GLN A 101 -7.00 18.27 -4.46
CA GLN A 101 -7.78 17.27 -5.23
C GLN A 101 -7.63 15.82 -4.79
N TYR A 102 -6.47 15.43 -4.26
CA TYR A 102 -6.17 14.03 -3.94
C TYR A 102 -6.46 13.66 -2.48
N ARG A 103 -6.68 14.67 -1.62
CA ARG A 103 -6.88 14.49 -0.18
C ARG A 103 -7.98 13.50 0.19
N PRO A 104 -9.17 13.51 -0.45
CA PRO A 104 -10.22 12.54 -0.15
C PRO A 104 -9.82 11.08 -0.40
N PHE A 105 -8.86 10.85 -1.31
CA PHE A 105 -8.47 9.52 -1.76
C PHE A 105 -7.23 8.99 -1.03
N LEU A 106 -6.54 9.80 -0.22
CA LEU A 106 -5.25 9.42 0.39
C LEU A 106 -5.35 8.17 1.25
N CYS A 107 -6.29 8.18 2.20
CA CYS A 107 -6.48 7.03 3.08
C CYS A 107 -6.84 5.77 2.26
N PHE A 108 -7.82 5.88 1.36
CA PHE A 108 -8.27 4.74 0.58
C PHE A 108 -7.16 4.21 -0.35
N ASN A 109 -6.55 5.05 -1.19
CA ASN A 109 -5.52 4.63 -2.14
C ASN A 109 -4.30 4.05 -1.41
N SER A 110 -3.89 4.65 -0.29
CA SER A 110 -2.76 4.14 0.48
C SER A 110 -3.08 2.79 1.11
N MET A 111 -4.26 2.65 1.73
CA MET A 111 -4.69 1.38 2.30
C MET A 111 -4.88 0.31 1.23
N TYR A 112 -5.40 0.69 0.06
CA TYR A 112 -5.61 -0.21 -1.08
C TYR A 112 -4.30 -0.75 -1.62
N HIS A 113 -3.35 0.14 -1.92
CA HIS A 113 -2.00 -0.23 -2.32
C HIS A 113 -1.31 -1.12 -1.27
N TRP A 114 -1.38 -0.74 0.00
CA TRP A 114 -0.83 -1.57 1.07
C TRP A 114 -1.45 -2.97 1.12
N THR A 115 -2.78 -3.05 1.05
CA THR A 115 -3.51 -4.32 1.13
C THR A 115 -3.19 -5.20 -0.07
N LEU A 116 -3.06 -4.64 -1.28
CA LEU A 116 -2.64 -5.39 -2.47
C LEU A 116 -1.23 -5.98 -2.34
N LEU A 117 -0.29 -5.31 -1.67
CA LEU A 117 1.05 -5.87 -1.46
C LEU A 117 1.10 -6.94 -0.38
N GLU A 118 0.27 -6.81 0.67
CA GLU A 118 0.27 -7.72 1.81
C GLU A 118 -0.56 -8.98 1.55
N TYR A 119 -1.64 -8.87 0.76
CA TYR A 119 -2.66 -9.93 0.58
C TYR A 119 -2.88 -10.35 -0.88
N GLY A 120 -2.37 -9.60 -1.86
CA GLY A 120 -2.46 -9.96 -3.29
C GLY A 120 -1.22 -10.70 -3.78
#